data_AF-A0A5N5D532-F1
#
_entry.id   AF-A0A5N5D532-F1
#
_cell.length_a   1.000
_cell.length_b   1.000
_cell.length_c   1.000
_cell.angle_alpha   90.00
_cell.angle_beta   90.00
_cell.angle_gamma   90.00
#
_symmetry.space_group_name_H-M   'P 1'
#
loop_
_entity.id
_entity.type
_entity.pdbx_description
1 polymer ?
#
loop_
_entity_poly.entity_id
_entity_poly.type
_entity_poly.pdbx_seq_one_letter_code
_entity_poly.pdbx_strand_id
1 'polypeptide(L)'
;MIFAIGTQFAHLSSSAEDGTDHGADDILALEFYHKASGLISDVIAVASIESVQAFLLLGVYTLPIDAAGLSCTYLGIAIKIATQNGMHRKHHKTLASRQVELRRRLWWTAYTLERYT
;
A
#
# COMPACT_ATOMS: atom_id res chain seq x y z
N MET A 1 0.88 5.12 6.74
CA MET A 1 0.65 3.78 6.17
C MET A 1 1.71 2.75 6.53
N ILE A 2 3.02 2.99 6.31
CA ILE A 2 4.06 2.03 6.70
C ILE A 2 3.97 1.67 8.20
N PHE A 3 3.80 2.66 9.08
CA PHE A 3 3.61 2.43 10.51
C PHE A 3 2.34 1.62 10.84
N ALA A 4 1.22 1.88 10.16
CA ALA A 4 -0.04 1.16 10.38
C ALA A 4 0.00 -0.30 9.87
N ILE A 5 0.82 -0.60 8.86
CA ILE A 5 1.07 -1.99 8.43
C ILE A 5 2.04 -2.67 9.39
N GLY A 6 3.02 -1.93 9.90
CA GLY A 6 3.96 -2.44 10.91
C GLY A 6 3.25 -2.97 12.15
N THR A 7 2.21 -2.29 12.64
CA THR A 7 1.42 -2.76 13.80
C THR A 7 0.63 -4.03 13.50
N GLN A 8 0.07 -4.20 12.29
CA GLN A 8 -0.61 -5.44 11.88
C GLN A 8 0.30 -6.68 11.96
N PHE A 9 1.61 -6.54 11.81
CA PHE A 9 2.57 -7.65 11.89
C PHE A 9 3.44 -7.63 13.14
N ALA A 10 3.31 -6.61 14.01
CA ALA A 10 4.09 -6.49 15.24
C ALA A 10 3.86 -7.68 16.19
N HIS A 11 2.62 -8.21 16.22
CA HIS A 11 2.26 -9.38 17.01
C HIS A 11 3.04 -10.66 16.59
N LEU A 12 3.50 -10.77 15.34
CA LEU A 12 4.30 -11.92 14.88
C LEU A 12 5.73 -11.93 15.46
N SER A 13 6.25 -10.76 15.84
CA SER A 13 7.57 -10.62 16.48
C SER A 13 7.48 -10.65 18.01
N SER A 14 6.33 -10.31 18.58
CA SER A 14 6.06 -10.29 20.02
C SER A 14 5.77 -11.67 20.62
N SER A 15 5.65 -12.73 19.83
CA SER A 15 5.42 -14.10 20.33
C SER A 15 6.54 -14.65 21.25
N ALA A 16 7.62 -13.88 21.48
CA ALA A 16 8.67 -14.19 22.46
C ALA A 16 8.55 -13.38 23.78
N GLU A 17 7.92 -12.20 23.81
CA GLU A 17 7.78 -11.40 25.05
C GLU A 17 6.46 -10.60 25.12
N ASP A 18 5.67 -10.99 26.14
CA ASP A 18 4.81 -10.19 27.03
C ASP A 18 3.46 -9.59 26.55
N GLY A 19 2.51 -9.62 27.49
CA GLY A 19 1.09 -9.25 27.38
C GLY A 19 0.85 -7.75 27.17
N THR A 20 1.36 -7.23 26.07
CA THR A 20 1.17 -5.85 25.63
C THR A 20 -0.25 -5.68 25.06
N ASP A 21 -0.95 -4.62 25.48
CA ASP A 21 -2.35 -4.30 25.15
C ASP A 21 -2.56 -4.16 23.63
N HIS A 22 -2.89 -5.26 22.96
CA HIS A 22 -3.10 -5.33 21.49
C HIS A 22 -4.17 -4.33 21.02
N GLY A 23 -5.11 -3.94 21.88
CA GLY A 23 -6.12 -2.95 21.57
C GLY A 23 -5.56 -1.54 21.34
N ALA A 24 -4.46 -1.17 22.01
CA ALA A 24 -3.84 0.13 21.84
C ALA A 24 -3.16 0.28 20.46
N ASP A 25 -2.51 -0.78 19.98
CA ASP A 25 -1.86 -0.81 18.67
C ASP A 25 -2.88 -0.75 17.52
N ASP A 26 -4.03 -1.39 17.67
CA ASP A 26 -5.13 -1.33 16.71
C ASP A 26 -5.75 0.07 16.63
N ILE A 27 -5.94 0.75 17.78
CA ILE A 27 -6.43 2.13 17.83
C ILE A 27 -5.46 3.07 17.12
N LEU A 28 -4.15 2.94 17.38
CA LEU A 28 -3.12 3.74 16.72
C LEU A 28 -3.09 3.49 15.20
N ALA A 29 -3.22 2.22 14.77
CA ALA A 29 -3.30 1.87 13.36
C ALA A 29 -4.51 2.53 12.67
N LEU A 30 -5.66 2.52 13.34
CA LEU A 30 -6.90 3.13 12.85
C LEU A 30 -6.78 4.65 12.75
N GLU A 31 -6.14 5.32 13.71
CA GLU A 31 -5.87 6.75 13.65
C GLU A 31 -4.97 7.12 12.46
N PHE A 32 -3.91 6.35 12.24
CA PHE A 32 -3.03 6.55 11.09
C PHE A 32 -3.76 6.30 9.77
N TYR A 33 -4.62 5.29 9.70
CA TYR A 33 -5.46 5.03 8.55
C TYR A 33 -6.44 6.17 8.27
N HIS A 34 -7.11 6.71 9.30
CA HIS A 34 -8.00 7.86 9.16
C HIS A 34 -7.27 9.09 8.62
N LYS A 35 -6.12 9.42 9.20
CA LYS A 35 -5.29 10.55 8.74
C LYS A 35 -4.84 10.35 7.28
N ALA A 36 -4.42 9.14 6.91
CA ALA A 36 -4.02 8.83 5.54
C ALA A 36 -5.21 8.90 4.57
N SER A 37 -6.40 8.46 4.99
CA SER A 37 -7.62 8.51 4.18
C SER A 37 -8.04 9.93 3.86
N GLY A 38 -7.80 10.88 4.79
CA GLY A 38 -8.03 12.31 4.55
C GLY A 38 -7.16 12.93 3.44
N LEU A 39 -6.07 12.27 3.03
CA LEU A 39 -5.15 12.75 2.00
C LEU A 39 -5.38 12.10 0.62
N ILE A 40 -6.36 11.19 0.50
CA ILE A 40 -6.58 10.39 -0.72
C ILE A 40 -6.73 11.27 -1.97
N SER A 41 -7.53 12.33 -1.91
CA SER A 41 -7.77 13.22 -3.05
C SER A 41 -6.48 13.87 -3.55
N ASP A 42 -5.64 14.35 -2.64
CA ASP A 42 -4.36 14.99 -2.99
C ASP A 42 -3.37 13.98 -3.58
N VAL A 43 -3.31 12.78 -2.99
CA VAL A 43 -2.44 11.69 -3.47
C VAL A 43 -2.85 11.22 -4.87
N ILE A 44 -4.15 11.18 -5.17
CA ILE A 44 -4.66 10.89 -6.52
C ILE A 44 -4.24 12.00 -7.49
N ALA A 45 -4.38 13.27 -7.09
CA ALA A 45 -4.03 14.40 -7.95
C ALA A 45 -2.54 14.43 -8.31
N VAL A 46 -1.66 14.08 -7.36
CA VAL A 46 -0.20 14.00 -7.59
C VAL A 46 0.19 12.83 -8.52
N ALA A 47 -0.52 11.70 -8.42
CA ALA A 47 -0.32 10.51 -9.26
C ALA A 47 1.14 10.04 -9.43
N SER A 48 1.95 10.13 -8.37
CA SER A 48 3.38 9.79 -8.41
C SER A 48 3.66 8.31 -8.11
N ILE A 49 4.95 7.94 -8.06
CA ILE A 49 5.38 6.60 -7.62
C ILE A 49 4.95 6.36 -6.17
N GLU A 50 5.07 7.39 -5.33
CA GLU A 50 4.66 7.39 -3.93
C GLU A 50 3.14 7.23 -3.82
N SER A 51 2.36 7.80 -4.75
CA SER A 51 0.91 7.54 -4.82
C SER A 51 0.62 6.06 -5.05
N VAL A 52 1.34 5.39 -5.96
CA VAL A 52 1.20 3.93 -6.15
C VAL A 52 1.50 3.19 -4.86
N GLN A 53 2.61 3.52 -4.18
CA GLN A 53 2.97 2.91 -2.91
C GLN A 53 1.90 3.13 -1.85
N ALA A 54 1.38 4.35 -1.71
CA ALA A 54 0.34 4.68 -0.74
C ALA A 54 -0.93 3.85 -0.95
N PHE A 55 -1.40 3.73 -2.19
CA PHE A 55 -2.59 2.94 -2.51
C PHE A 55 -2.38 1.44 -2.37
N LEU A 56 -1.18 0.92 -2.66
CA LEU A 56 -0.85 -0.49 -2.35
C LEU A 56 -0.91 -0.75 -0.84
N LEU A 57 -0.36 0.14 -0.03
CA LEU A 57 -0.38 0.00 1.43
C LEU A 57 -1.80 0.14 1.98
N LEU A 58 -2.61 1.08 1.47
CA LEU A 58 -4.02 1.22 1.84
C LEU A 58 -4.82 -0.04 1.49
N GLY A 59 -4.66 -0.55 0.27
CA GLY A 59 -5.32 -1.78 -0.18
C GLY A 59 -4.98 -2.97 0.72
N VAL A 60 -3.69 -3.20 0.95
CA VAL A 60 -3.21 -4.30 1.83
C VAL A 60 -3.71 -4.16 3.26
N TYR A 61 -3.67 -2.95 3.84
CA TYR A 61 -4.17 -2.71 5.19
C TYR A 61 -5.67 -3.05 5.33
N THR A 62 -6.46 -2.73 4.29
CA THR A 62 -7.90 -3.00 4.29
C THR A 62 -8.29 -4.43 3.95
N LEU A 63 -7.42 -5.24 3.35
CA LEU A 63 -7.73 -6.64 2.99
C LEU A 63 -8.29 -7.48 4.15
N PRO A 64 -7.69 -7.50 5.35
CA PRO A 64 -8.22 -8.30 6.46
C PRO A 64 -9.43 -7.67 7.16
N ILE A 65 -9.68 -6.37 6.96
CA ILE A 65 -10.64 -5.59 7.75
C ILE A 65 -11.92 -5.30 6.96
N ASP A 66 -11.88 -5.29 5.62
CA ASP A 66 -13.00 -4.83 4.81
C ASP A 66 -13.64 -5.91 3.93
N ALA A 67 -14.94 -6.13 4.14
CA ALA A 67 -15.79 -7.00 3.34
C ALA A 67 -16.45 -6.28 2.13
N ALA A 68 -16.35 -4.95 2.04
CA ALA A 68 -17.08 -4.12 1.07
C ALA A 68 -16.31 -3.80 -0.23
N GLY A 69 -15.05 -4.22 -0.37
CA GLY A 69 -14.27 -4.05 -1.60
C GLY A 69 -13.46 -2.73 -1.69
N LEU A 70 -13.23 -2.05 -0.57
CA LEU A 70 -12.31 -0.91 -0.49
C LEU A 70 -10.88 -1.34 -0.86
N SER A 71 -10.46 -2.54 -0.46
CA SER A 71 -9.18 -3.12 -0.88
C SER A 71 -9.08 -3.17 -2.40
N CYS A 72 -10.08 -3.73 -3.09
CA CYS A 72 -10.15 -3.76 -4.55
C CYS A 72 -10.13 -2.34 -5.15
N THR A 73 -10.83 -1.38 -4.53
CA THR A 73 -10.84 0.02 -4.98
C THR A 73 -9.45 0.65 -4.92
N TYR A 74 -8.76 0.53 -3.78
CA TYR A 74 -7.40 1.07 -3.62
C TYR A 74 -6.39 0.38 -4.54
N LEU A 75 -6.47 -0.94 -4.68
CA LEU A 75 -5.62 -1.70 -5.61
C LEU A 75 -5.88 -1.30 -7.07
N GLY A 76 -7.15 -1.12 -7.46
CA GLY A 76 -7.53 -0.63 -8.79
C GLY A 76 -7.01 0.78 -9.07
N ILE A 77 -7.00 1.67 -8.07
CA ILE A 77 -6.39 3.00 -8.19
C ILE A 77 -4.87 2.87 -8.35
N ALA A 78 -4.21 2.01 -7.57
CA ALA A 78 -2.76 1.77 -7.69
C ALA A 78 -2.39 1.28 -9.11
N ILE A 79 -3.17 0.36 -9.69
CA ILE A 79 -2.99 -0.11 -11.07
C ILE A 79 -3.11 1.03 -12.08
N LYS A 80 -4.14 1.86 -11.95
CA LYS A 80 -4.35 3.02 -12.85
C LYS A 80 -3.18 3.99 -12.79
N ILE A 81 -2.73 4.38 -11.60
CA ILE A 81 -1.59 5.31 -11.43
C ILE A 81 -0.29 4.67 -11.91
N ALA A 82 -0.03 3.38 -11.62
CA ALA A 82 1.15 2.66 -12.12
C ALA A 82 1.17 2.59 -13.66
N THR A 83 -0.01 2.45 -14.27
CA THR A 83 -0.19 2.43 -15.72
C THR A 83 0.09 3.80 -16.33
N GLN A 84 -0.46 4.87 -15.75
CA GLN A 84 -0.20 6.26 -16.14
C GLN A 84 1.29 6.61 -16.08
N ASN A 85 1.98 6.14 -15.03
CA ASN A 85 3.42 6.30 -14.87
C ASN A 85 4.28 5.43 -15.81
N GLY A 86 3.65 4.60 -16.65
CA GLY A 86 4.33 3.74 -17.61
C GLY A 86 5.10 2.58 -16.98
N MET A 87 4.78 2.18 -15.74
CA MET A 87 5.54 1.14 -15.01
C MET A 87 5.39 -0.26 -15.64
N HIS A 88 4.33 -0.49 -16.41
CA HIS A 88 4.08 -1.72 -17.17
C HIS A 88 5.03 -1.91 -18.37
N ARG A 89 5.77 -0.87 -18.76
CA ARG A 89 6.60 -0.88 -19.97
C ARG A 89 7.93 -1.60 -19.68
N LYS A 90 8.35 -2.48 -20.60
CA LYS A 90 9.59 -3.26 -20.45
C LYS A 90 10.87 -2.41 -20.56
N HIS A 91 10.81 -1.29 -21.29
CA HIS A 91 11.97 -0.47 -21.66
C HIS A 91 11.93 0.91 -21.01
N HIS A 92 12.87 1.15 -20.10
CA HIS A 92 13.12 2.45 -19.48
C HIS A 92 14.54 2.91 -19.83
N LYS A 93 14.74 3.37 -21.07
CA LYS A 93 16.08 3.68 -21.60
C LYS A 93 16.78 4.86 -20.91
N THR A 94 16.04 5.69 -20.19
CA THR A 94 16.51 6.95 -19.60
C THR A 94 16.59 6.92 -18.07
N LEU A 95 16.23 5.81 -17.42
CA LEU A 95 16.17 5.71 -15.96
C LEU A 95 17.38 4.94 -15.41
N ALA A 96 17.83 5.32 -14.22
CA ALA A 96 18.84 4.57 -13.48
C ALA A 96 18.33 3.16 -13.11
N SER A 97 19.23 2.17 -13.05
CA SER A 97 18.88 0.76 -12.77
C SER A 97 18.01 0.58 -11.53
N ARG A 98 18.28 1.32 -10.45
CA ARG A 98 17.49 1.31 -9.21
C ARG A 98 16.05 1.78 -9.41
N GLN A 99 15.83 2.81 -10.23
CA GLN A 99 14.49 3.31 -10.52
C GLN A 99 13.70 2.34 -11.41
N VAL A 100 14.38 1.70 -12.36
CA VAL A 100 13.80 0.64 -13.19
C VAL A 100 13.34 -0.54 -12.35
N GLU A 101 14.19 -0.97 -11.42
CA GLU A 101 13.86 -2.05 -10.48
C GLU A 101 12.64 -1.69 -9.63
N LEU A 102 12.64 -0.51 -9.00
CA LEU A 102 11.53 -0.06 -8.15
C LEU A 102 10.20 -0.04 -8.91
N ARG A 103 10.19 0.54 -10.11
CA ARG A 103 8.98 0.59 -10.97
C ARG A 103 8.49 -0.80 -11.35
N ARG A 104 9.40 -1.73 -11.67
CA ARG A 104 9.04 -3.13 -11.95
C ARG A 104 8.45 -3.83 -10.74
N ARG A 105 9.06 -3.68 -9.55
CA ARG A 105 8.54 -4.26 -8.31
C ARG A 105 7.13 -3.74 -8.03
N LEU A 106 6.93 -2.42 -8.08
CA LEU A 106 5.61 -1.82 -7.86
C LEU A 106 4.56 -2.30 -8.86
N TRP A 107 4.91 -2.36 -10.15
CA TRP A 107 4.00 -2.88 -11.17
C TRP A 107 3.57 -4.32 -10.89
N TRP A 108 4.53 -5.22 -10.65
CA TRP A 108 4.21 -6.63 -10.44
C TRP A 108 3.50 -6.88 -9.11
N THR A 109 3.82 -6.13 -8.06
CA THR A 109 3.07 -6.18 -6.80
C THR A 109 1.63 -5.74 -7.01
N ALA A 110 1.40 -4.59 -7.66
CA ALA A 110 0.05 -4.10 -7.94
C ALA A 110 -0.76 -5.10 -8.76
N TYR A 111 -0.17 -5.59 -9.86
CA TYR A 111 -0.83 -6.55 -10.75
C TYR A 111 -1.16 -7.86 -10.07
N THR A 112 -0.27 -8.35 -9.22
CA THR A 112 -0.49 -9.60 -8.48
C THR A 112 -1.60 -9.41 -7.46
N LEU A 113 -1.55 -8.35 -6.65
CA LEU A 113 -2.58 -8.11 -5.64
C LEU A 113 -3.96 -7.93 -6.29
N GLU A 114 -4.10 -7.05 -7.29
CA GLU A 114 -5.39 -6.84 -7.97
C GLU A 114 -5.96 -8.11 -8.62
N ARG A 115 -5.10 -9.03 -9.07
CA ARG A 115 -5.54 -10.27 -9.71
C ARG A 115 -5.95 -11.37 -8.74
N TYR A 116 -5.39 -11.38 -7.53
CA TYR A 116 -5.53 -12.46 -6.56
C TYR A 116 -6.26 -12.05 -5.28
N THR A 117 -6.77 -10.82 -5.21
CA THR A 117 -7.71 -10.35 -4.18
C THR A 117 -9.01 -9.94 -4.82
#